data_AF-A0A820T6N0-F1
#
_entry.id   AF-A0A820T6N0-F1
#
_cell.length_a   1.000
_cell.length_b   1.000
_cell.length_c   1.000
_cell.angle_alpha   90.00
_cell.angle_beta   90.00
_cell.angle_gamma   90.00
#
_symmetry.space_group_name_H-M   'P 1'
#
loop_
_entity.id
_entity.type
_entity.pdbx_description
1 polymer ?
#
loop_
_entity_poly.entity_id
_entity_poly.type
_entity_poly.pdbx_seq_one_letter_code
_entity_poly.pdbx_strand_id
1 'polypeptide(L)'
;MTYACTCLHLALTCSDNIQNGLETGVDCGGLCRLKCDYESCRFFSECKSGVCQYWRACQTVRCDDGFQNGGEIGIDCGGPCIKRCNGRVCTIADHCWSGVCGVNKTCSVPTCSDNVQNGVEEGIDCGASCPLKCDYQFCTSDNQCKSSVCKHRYCRGIDGIQNGGEIGIDCDGPCVQRCNGRGCTLAAHCWSGVCGTNQTCSGD
;
A
#
# COMPACT_ATOMS: atom_id res chain seq x y z
N MET A 1 23.00 35.25 -61.45
CA MET A 1 22.79 33.88 -60.95
C MET A 1 23.28 33.85 -59.53
N THR A 2 22.37 33.53 -58.64
CA THR A 2 22.40 33.62 -57.17
C THR A 2 23.57 32.86 -56.55
N TYR A 3 24.28 33.53 -55.64
CA TYR A 3 25.21 32.87 -54.71
C TYR A 3 24.39 31.94 -53.81
N ALA A 4 24.53 30.63 -54.02
CA ALA A 4 24.03 29.63 -53.08
C ALA A 4 24.86 29.75 -51.81
N CYS A 5 24.26 30.28 -50.74
CA CYS A 5 24.82 30.22 -49.41
C CYS A 5 24.74 28.75 -48.96
N THR A 6 25.77 27.96 -49.26
CA THR A 6 25.90 26.61 -48.75
C THR A 6 26.28 26.70 -47.27
N CYS A 7 25.33 26.37 -46.40
CA CYS A 7 25.56 26.22 -44.97
C CYS A 7 26.49 25.02 -44.74
N LEU A 8 27.79 25.24 -44.82
CA LEU A 8 28.80 24.24 -44.50
C LEU A 8 29.12 24.37 -42.99
N HIS A 9 28.77 23.32 -42.24
CA HIS A 9 28.91 23.12 -40.78
C HIS A 9 27.84 23.86 -39.95
N LEU A 10 26.96 23.24 -39.17
CA LEU A 10 27.11 22.03 -38.37
C LEU A 10 25.99 21.03 -38.69
N ALA A 11 26.32 19.77 -38.92
CA ALA A 11 25.31 18.72 -38.89
C ALA A 11 24.62 18.79 -37.52
N LEU A 12 23.28 18.82 -37.51
CA LEU A 12 22.50 18.70 -36.30
C LEU A 12 22.67 17.25 -35.80
N THR A 13 23.74 17.01 -35.05
CA THR A 13 24.14 15.69 -34.57
C THR A 13 23.78 15.54 -33.11
N CYS A 14 22.57 15.07 -32.86
CA CYS A 14 22.02 14.75 -31.52
C CYS A 14 22.70 13.53 -30.85
N SER A 15 24.01 13.34 -31.04
CA SER A 15 24.77 12.15 -30.60
C SER A 15 26.30 12.30 -30.75
N ASP A 16 26.83 13.53 -30.86
CA ASP A 16 28.27 13.79 -31.04
C ASP A 16 29.00 14.22 -29.74
N ASN A 17 28.30 14.19 -28.61
CA ASN A 17 28.76 14.55 -27.26
C ASN A 17 29.21 16.00 -27.12
N ILE A 18 28.75 16.91 -27.98
CA ILE A 18 28.99 18.34 -27.82
C ILE A 18 27.67 19.11 -27.96
N GLN A 19 27.43 20.08 -27.08
CA GLN A 19 26.25 20.94 -27.23
C GLN A 19 26.43 21.88 -28.42
N ASN A 20 25.76 21.60 -29.53
CA ASN A 20 25.90 22.39 -30.75
C ASN A 20 24.57 22.58 -31.53
N GLY A 21 24.61 23.32 -32.64
CA GLY A 21 23.44 23.50 -33.50
C GLY A 21 22.22 24.10 -32.78
N LEU A 22 21.14 23.31 -32.66
CA LEU A 22 19.87 23.70 -32.03
C LEU A 22 19.60 22.96 -30.71
N GLU A 23 20.60 22.30 -30.13
CA GLU A 23 20.49 21.55 -28.89
C GLU A 23 20.40 22.48 -27.67
N THR A 24 19.58 22.10 -26.69
CA THR A 24 19.50 22.82 -25.41
C THR A 24 20.35 22.18 -24.32
N GLY A 25 20.69 20.90 -24.46
CA GLY A 25 21.75 20.22 -23.73
C GLY A 25 22.77 19.56 -24.67
N VAL A 26 23.75 18.81 -24.17
CA VAL A 26 24.65 17.99 -24.98
C VAL A 26 23.83 16.84 -25.59
N ASP A 27 23.72 16.80 -26.92
CA ASP A 27 23.00 15.75 -27.66
C ASP A 27 21.49 15.65 -27.34
N CYS A 28 20.88 16.64 -26.69
CA CYS A 28 19.48 16.59 -26.29
C CYS A 28 18.75 17.94 -26.34
N GLY A 29 17.42 17.85 -26.36
CA GLY A 29 16.54 19.00 -26.40
C GLY A 29 16.55 19.75 -27.74
N GLY A 30 15.83 20.87 -27.81
CA GLY A 30 15.64 21.63 -29.05
C GLY A 30 14.94 20.81 -30.13
N LEU A 31 15.61 20.58 -31.26
CA LEU A 31 15.10 19.71 -32.34
C LEU A 31 15.47 18.23 -32.15
N CYS A 32 16.27 17.90 -31.15
CA CYS A 32 16.63 16.52 -30.86
C CYS A 32 15.45 15.75 -30.27
N ARG A 33 15.29 14.50 -30.72
CA ARG A 33 14.27 13.60 -30.18
C ARG A 33 14.57 13.19 -28.74
N LEU A 34 15.85 13.18 -28.36
CA LEU A 34 16.28 12.87 -27.01
C LEU A 34 15.96 14.05 -26.09
N LYS A 35 15.30 13.76 -24.98
CA LYS A 35 15.03 14.72 -23.91
C LYS A 35 16.16 14.72 -22.88
N CYS A 36 16.46 15.88 -22.33
CA CYS A 36 17.50 16.11 -21.34
C CYS A 36 17.05 15.72 -19.92
N ASP A 37 18.01 15.33 -19.06
CA ASP A 37 17.76 15.02 -17.64
C ASP A 37 18.15 16.18 -16.70
N TYR A 38 19.38 16.71 -16.87
CA TYR A 38 19.98 17.72 -15.97
C TYR A 38 20.36 19.02 -16.68
N GLU A 39 20.34 19.00 -18.01
CA GLU A 39 20.93 20.04 -18.83
C GLU A 39 19.98 21.20 -19.07
N SER A 40 20.45 22.18 -19.85
CA SER A 40 19.67 23.39 -20.04
C SER A 40 18.40 23.11 -20.83
N CYS A 41 17.34 23.86 -20.53
CA CYS A 41 16.05 23.75 -21.19
C CYS A 41 15.44 25.12 -21.41
N ARG A 42 14.59 25.23 -22.43
CA ARG A 42 13.75 26.40 -22.73
C ARG A 42 12.28 26.07 -22.53
N PHE A 43 11.88 24.83 -22.80
CA PHE A 43 10.52 24.34 -22.69
C PHE A 43 10.46 23.03 -21.93
N PHE A 44 9.33 22.80 -21.26
CA PHE A 44 9.09 21.58 -20.50
C PHE A 44 9.21 20.30 -21.35
N SER A 45 8.88 20.38 -22.64
CA SER A 45 8.94 19.25 -23.58
C SER A 45 10.35 18.70 -23.81
N GLU A 46 11.38 19.50 -23.52
CA GLU A 46 12.78 19.13 -23.69
C GLU A 46 13.32 18.29 -22.53
N CYS A 47 12.62 18.27 -21.38
CA CYS A 47 13.04 17.54 -20.19
C CYS A 47 12.35 16.18 -20.09
N LYS A 48 13.07 15.13 -19.68
CA LYS A 48 12.48 13.81 -19.44
C LYS A 48 11.41 13.86 -18.36
N SER A 49 11.63 14.64 -17.31
CA SER A 49 10.64 14.93 -16.27
C SER A 49 9.45 15.75 -16.76
N GLY A 50 9.55 16.39 -17.94
CA GLY A 50 8.54 17.35 -18.35
C GLY A 50 8.55 18.63 -17.50
N VAL A 51 9.62 18.90 -16.75
CA VAL A 51 9.73 20.10 -15.88
C VAL A 51 11.03 20.83 -16.21
N CYS A 52 10.89 22.04 -16.75
CA CYS A 52 11.99 22.97 -16.97
C CYS A 52 11.96 24.07 -15.89
N GLN A 53 13.01 24.13 -15.07
CA GLN A 53 13.06 25.04 -13.92
C GLN A 53 13.29 26.50 -14.35
N TYR A 54 13.01 27.44 -13.45
CA TYR A 54 13.14 28.88 -13.74
C TYR A 54 14.55 29.28 -14.20
N TRP A 55 15.60 28.67 -13.64
CA TRP A 55 16.99 28.89 -14.04
C TRP A 55 17.40 28.07 -15.28
N ARG A 56 16.43 27.61 -16.07
CA ARG A 56 16.62 26.92 -17.35
C ARG A 56 17.37 25.60 -17.26
N ALA A 57 17.12 24.80 -16.23
CA ALA A 57 17.66 23.45 -16.12
C ALA A 57 16.54 22.42 -15.96
N CYS A 58 16.69 21.26 -16.59
CA CYS A 58 15.76 20.16 -16.39
C CYS A 58 15.82 19.68 -14.94
N GLN A 59 14.64 19.51 -14.36
CA GLN A 59 14.54 18.89 -13.04
C GLN A 59 14.62 17.37 -13.21
N THR A 60 15.31 16.69 -12.29
CA THR A 60 15.16 15.24 -12.16
C THR A 60 13.75 14.88 -11.73
N VAL A 61 13.28 13.71 -12.20
CA VAL A 61 12.09 13.05 -11.67
C VAL A 61 12.25 12.89 -10.16
N ARG A 62 11.21 13.26 -9.42
CA ARG A 62 11.14 13.13 -7.96
C ARG A 62 9.74 12.72 -7.57
N CYS A 63 9.64 12.02 -6.44
CA CYS A 63 8.36 11.54 -5.89
C CYS A 63 7.76 12.52 -4.87
N ASP A 64 8.14 13.79 -4.96
CA ASP A 64 7.81 14.86 -4.01
C ASP A 64 7.89 16.25 -4.67
N ASP A 65 7.78 16.33 -6.00
CA ASP A 65 7.92 17.57 -6.76
C ASP A 65 6.59 18.22 -7.20
N GLY A 66 5.47 17.54 -6.96
CA GLY A 66 4.14 18.04 -7.30
C GLY A 66 3.73 17.80 -8.76
N PHE A 67 4.52 17.05 -9.54
CA PHE A 67 4.25 16.76 -10.94
C PHE A 67 4.13 15.27 -11.19
N GLN A 68 3.08 14.86 -11.91
CA GLN A 68 2.98 13.48 -12.39
C GLN A 68 3.95 13.23 -13.54
N ASN A 69 5.15 12.75 -13.23
CA ASN A 69 6.21 12.52 -14.22
C ASN A 69 6.95 11.19 -13.98
N GLY A 70 7.95 10.87 -14.81
CA GLY A 70 8.88 9.76 -14.52
C GLY A 70 8.32 8.34 -14.44
N GLY A 71 7.06 8.12 -14.84
CA GLY A 71 6.39 6.82 -14.71
C GLY A 71 5.46 6.69 -13.49
N GLU A 72 5.20 7.79 -12.80
CA GLU A 72 4.23 7.85 -11.71
C GLU A 72 2.79 7.52 -12.16
N ILE A 73 2.04 6.89 -11.26
CA ILE A 73 0.63 6.55 -11.46
C ILE A 73 -0.29 7.74 -11.17
N GLY A 74 0.09 8.56 -10.20
CA GLY A 74 -0.51 9.86 -9.91
C GLY A 74 0.57 10.80 -9.38
N ILE A 75 0.25 12.09 -9.25
CA ILE A 75 1.19 13.11 -8.75
C ILE A 75 1.88 12.62 -7.47
N ASP A 76 3.21 12.49 -7.53
CA ASP A 76 4.09 12.09 -6.43
C ASP A 76 3.77 10.70 -5.84
N CYS A 77 3.19 9.77 -6.63
CA CYS A 77 2.83 8.44 -6.15
C CYS A 77 2.80 7.34 -7.21
N GLY A 78 3.08 6.11 -6.75
CA GLY A 78 3.03 4.89 -7.53
C GLY A 78 4.12 4.77 -8.60
N GLY A 79 4.11 3.67 -9.34
CA GLY A 79 5.15 3.38 -10.34
C GLY A 79 6.53 3.25 -9.66
N PRO A 80 7.52 4.11 -9.99
CA PRO A 80 8.83 4.10 -9.34
C PRO A 80 8.82 4.68 -7.91
N CYS A 81 7.73 5.34 -7.51
CA CYS A 81 7.64 5.99 -6.21
C CYS A 81 7.20 5.04 -5.10
N ILE A 82 7.88 5.11 -3.95
CA ILE A 82 7.59 4.30 -2.76
C ILE A 82 6.19 4.62 -2.20
N LYS A 83 5.79 5.90 -2.28
CA LYS A 83 4.47 6.34 -1.83
C LYS A 83 3.41 5.76 -2.77
N ARG A 84 2.47 5.00 -2.21
CA ARG A 84 1.33 4.43 -2.95
C ARG A 84 0.23 5.48 -3.13
N CYS A 85 -0.55 5.35 -4.21
CA CYS A 85 -1.60 6.32 -4.53
C CYS A 85 -2.92 6.03 -3.80
N ASN A 86 -3.74 7.07 -3.63
CA ASN A 86 -5.14 6.97 -3.21
C ASN A 86 -6.05 7.57 -4.28
N GLY A 87 -7.16 6.91 -4.59
CA GLY A 87 -8.12 7.38 -5.61
C GLY A 87 -7.57 7.48 -7.03
N ARG A 88 -6.39 6.90 -7.32
CA ARG A 88 -5.79 6.87 -8.66
C ARG A 88 -6.02 5.54 -9.34
N VAL A 89 -5.81 5.51 -10.66
CA VAL A 89 -5.94 4.30 -11.45
C VAL A 89 -4.97 3.23 -10.95
N CYS A 90 -5.42 1.98 -10.87
CA CYS A 90 -4.61 0.86 -10.43
C CYS A 90 -4.88 -0.37 -11.30
N THR A 91 -3.86 -1.23 -11.41
CA THR A 91 -3.98 -2.53 -12.06
C THR A 91 -3.89 -3.67 -11.05
N ILE A 92 -3.15 -3.45 -9.96
CA ILE A 92 -2.96 -4.36 -8.84
C ILE A 92 -3.09 -3.61 -7.51
N ALA A 93 -3.38 -4.36 -6.44
CA ALA A 93 -3.47 -3.89 -5.06
C ALA A 93 -2.26 -3.04 -4.62
N ASP A 94 -1.06 -3.41 -5.07
CA ASP A 94 0.18 -2.77 -4.63
C ASP A 94 0.36 -1.32 -5.07
N HIS A 95 -0.42 -0.86 -6.04
CA HIS A 95 -0.41 0.53 -6.46
C HIS A 95 -1.14 1.44 -5.46
N CYS A 96 -1.95 0.85 -4.58
CA CYS A 96 -2.87 1.55 -3.70
C CYS A 96 -2.36 1.56 -2.27
N TRP A 97 -2.47 2.71 -1.60
CA TRP A 97 -2.12 2.81 -0.18
C TRP A 97 -3.05 1.96 0.70
N SER A 98 -4.31 1.79 0.31
CA SER A 98 -5.23 0.84 0.93
C SER A 98 -4.88 -0.63 0.70
N GLY A 99 -4.03 -0.95 -0.28
CA GLY A 99 -3.86 -2.32 -0.75
C GLY A 99 -5.08 -2.85 -1.52
N VAL A 100 -6.06 -2.00 -1.85
CA VAL A 100 -7.29 -2.41 -2.54
C VAL A 100 -7.42 -1.68 -3.86
N CYS A 101 -7.28 -2.43 -4.95
CA CYS A 101 -7.60 -1.94 -6.28
C CYS A 101 -9.05 -2.30 -6.63
N GLY A 102 -9.92 -1.29 -6.65
CA GLY A 102 -11.36 -1.47 -6.84
C GLY A 102 -11.73 -2.01 -8.22
N VAL A 103 -12.98 -2.46 -8.33
CA VAL A 103 -13.55 -3.01 -9.58
C VAL A 103 -13.51 -2.02 -10.75
N ASN A 104 -13.58 -0.72 -10.46
CA ASN A 104 -13.45 0.38 -11.40
C ASN A 104 -11.99 0.72 -11.75
N LYS A 105 -11.02 -0.15 -11.40
CA LYS A 105 -9.58 0.07 -11.60
C LYS A 105 -9.08 1.36 -10.93
N THR A 106 -9.63 1.70 -9.78
CA THR A 106 -9.22 2.86 -8.99
C THR A 106 -8.93 2.41 -7.56
N CYS A 107 -7.93 3.01 -6.92
CA CYS A 107 -7.59 2.73 -5.54
C CYS A 107 -8.75 3.11 -4.63
N SER A 108 -9.32 2.10 -3.96
CA SER A 108 -10.40 2.28 -2.99
C SER A 108 -9.86 2.89 -1.71
N VAL A 109 -10.70 3.66 -1.01
CA VAL A 109 -10.42 4.08 0.36
C VAL A 109 -10.51 2.85 1.28
N PRO A 110 -9.64 2.71 2.29
CA PRO A 110 -9.80 1.72 3.36
C PRO A 110 -11.20 1.69 3.95
N THR A 111 -11.74 0.50 4.16
CA THR A 111 -13.01 0.33 4.88
C THR A 111 -12.95 -0.88 5.80
N CYS A 112 -13.65 -0.81 6.94
CA CYS A 112 -13.83 -1.90 7.92
C CYS A 112 -14.65 -3.11 7.39
N SER A 113 -14.58 -3.41 6.10
CA SER A 113 -15.31 -4.49 5.43
C SER A 113 -14.69 -4.86 4.07
N ASP A 114 -13.45 -4.45 3.79
CA ASP A 114 -12.77 -4.72 2.53
C ASP A 114 -11.87 -5.98 2.56
N ASN A 115 -11.87 -6.70 3.69
CA ASN A 115 -11.11 -7.91 3.98
C ASN A 115 -9.58 -7.73 3.91
N VAL A 116 -9.09 -6.50 4.08
CA VAL A 116 -7.67 -6.18 4.10
C VAL A 116 -7.38 -5.33 5.32
N GLN A 117 -6.43 -5.77 6.16
CA GLN A 117 -5.98 -4.93 7.28
C GLN A 117 -5.26 -3.68 6.76
N ASN A 118 -5.93 -2.53 6.76
CA ASN A 118 -5.41 -1.28 6.21
C ASN A 118 -5.92 -0.04 6.99
N GLY A 119 -5.44 1.15 6.62
CA GLY A 119 -5.91 2.40 7.21
C GLY A 119 -5.68 2.50 8.73
N VAL A 120 -6.78 2.54 9.49
CA VAL A 120 -6.78 2.70 10.96
C VAL A 120 -7.18 1.43 11.71
N GLU A 121 -7.23 0.30 11.02
CA GLU A 121 -7.65 -0.98 11.58
C GLU A 121 -6.59 -1.63 12.47
N GLU A 122 -7.00 -2.15 13.62
CA GLU A 122 -6.14 -2.94 14.52
C GLU A 122 -6.04 -4.42 14.12
N GLY A 123 -6.97 -4.91 13.29
CA GLY A 123 -6.94 -6.22 12.63
C GLY A 123 -7.81 -6.19 11.37
N ILE A 124 -7.82 -7.25 10.56
CA ILE A 124 -8.59 -7.28 9.31
C ILE A 124 -10.06 -6.89 9.57
N ASP A 125 -10.50 -5.76 9.00
CA ASP A 125 -11.86 -5.21 9.11
C ASP A 125 -12.36 -4.98 10.55
N CYS A 126 -11.45 -4.83 11.51
CA CYS A 126 -11.82 -4.70 12.91
C CYS A 126 -10.96 -3.67 13.63
N GLY A 127 -11.53 -3.09 14.69
CA GLY A 127 -10.82 -2.07 15.41
C GLY A 127 -11.66 -1.18 16.29
N ALA A 128 -11.01 -0.30 17.04
CA ALA A 128 -11.68 0.71 17.85
C ALA A 128 -12.42 1.73 16.97
N SER A 129 -11.87 1.97 15.77
CA SER A 129 -12.43 2.88 14.76
C SER A 129 -13.45 2.20 13.84
N CYS A 130 -13.67 0.89 14.02
CA CYS A 130 -14.58 0.09 13.21
C CYS A 130 -15.82 -0.33 14.01
N PRO A 131 -16.97 -0.60 13.34
CA PRO A 131 -18.14 -1.17 14.01
C PRO A 131 -17.85 -2.55 14.63
N LEU A 132 -17.00 -3.34 13.97
CA LEU A 132 -16.55 -4.63 14.46
C LEU A 132 -15.32 -4.45 15.35
N LYS A 133 -15.41 -4.95 16.58
CA LYS A 133 -14.27 -5.04 17.49
C LYS A 133 -13.42 -6.26 17.16
N CYS A 134 -12.11 -6.12 17.29
CA CYS A 134 -11.21 -7.23 17.04
C CYS A 134 -11.31 -8.30 18.13
N ASP A 135 -11.00 -9.54 17.71
CA ASP A 135 -10.72 -10.64 18.62
C ASP A 135 -9.27 -11.07 18.45
N TYR A 136 -8.62 -11.50 19.53
CA TYR A 136 -7.21 -11.89 19.58
C TYR A 136 -6.16 -10.86 19.13
N GLN A 137 -6.56 -9.64 18.77
CA GLN A 137 -5.64 -8.56 18.38
C GLN A 137 -5.12 -7.78 19.59
N PHE A 138 -4.09 -6.96 19.33
CA PHE A 138 -3.55 -6.06 20.33
C PHE A 138 -4.62 -5.11 20.85
N CYS A 139 -4.61 -4.85 22.15
CA CYS A 139 -5.53 -3.93 22.80
C CYS A 139 -4.84 -3.14 23.91
N THR A 140 -5.29 -1.91 24.12
CA THR A 140 -4.96 -1.01 25.22
C THR A 140 -6.11 -0.87 26.22
N SER A 141 -7.34 -1.19 25.83
CA SER A 141 -8.52 -1.17 26.69
C SER A 141 -9.53 -2.26 26.34
N ASP A 142 -10.27 -2.71 27.34
CA ASP A 142 -11.30 -3.76 27.25
C ASP A 142 -12.32 -3.49 26.14
N ASN A 143 -12.73 -2.23 25.96
CA ASN A 143 -13.73 -1.85 24.97
C ASN A 143 -13.29 -2.04 23.49
N GLN A 144 -12.02 -2.34 23.21
CA GLN A 144 -11.50 -2.63 21.87
C GLN A 144 -11.71 -4.09 21.46
N CYS A 145 -11.99 -4.95 22.43
CA CYS A 145 -12.14 -6.37 22.24
C CYS A 145 -13.60 -6.76 22.08
N LYS A 146 -13.87 -7.72 21.19
CA LYS A 146 -15.20 -8.32 21.06
C LYS A 146 -15.71 -8.89 22.38
N SER A 147 -14.83 -9.58 23.12
CA SER A 147 -15.10 -10.13 24.46
C SER A 147 -15.20 -9.07 25.57
N SER A 148 -14.88 -7.80 25.28
CA SER A 148 -14.68 -6.76 26.28
C SER A 148 -13.58 -7.09 27.31
N VAL A 149 -12.62 -7.95 26.96
CA VAL A 149 -11.53 -8.36 27.85
C VAL A 149 -10.18 -8.20 27.15
N CYS A 150 -9.43 -7.20 27.60
CA CYS A 150 -8.06 -6.94 27.20
C CYS A 150 -7.09 -7.43 28.28
N LYS A 151 -6.40 -8.55 28.02
CA LYS A 151 -5.45 -9.14 28.98
C LYS A 151 -4.10 -9.38 28.32
N HIS A 152 -3.03 -9.00 29.00
CA HIS A 152 -1.65 -9.06 28.48
C HIS A 152 -1.46 -8.30 27.14
N ARG A 153 -2.23 -7.22 26.95
CA ARG A 153 -2.28 -6.40 25.72
C ARG A 153 -2.84 -7.11 24.49
N TYR A 154 -3.59 -8.19 24.67
CA TYR A 154 -4.33 -8.86 23.60
C TYR A 154 -5.77 -9.11 24.01
N CYS A 155 -6.67 -9.05 23.04
CA CYS A 155 -8.05 -9.48 23.21
C CYS A 155 -8.09 -10.97 23.51
N ARG A 156 -8.88 -11.36 24.51
CA ARG A 156 -9.03 -12.75 24.92
C ARG A 156 -10.50 -13.07 25.13
N GLY A 157 -10.95 -14.23 24.63
CA GLY A 157 -12.23 -14.85 25.00
C GLY A 157 -12.18 -15.49 26.39
N ILE A 158 -11.94 -14.69 27.42
CA ILE A 158 -12.10 -15.10 28.83
C ILE A 158 -13.06 -14.12 29.49
N ASP A 159 -14.32 -14.18 29.05
CA ASP A 159 -15.39 -13.26 29.45
C ASP A 159 -16.56 -13.96 30.17
N GLY A 160 -16.45 -15.26 30.42
CA GLY A 160 -17.42 -16.06 31.16
C GLY A 160 -18.62 -16.52 30.33
N ILE A 161 -18.62 -16.28 29.02
CA ILE A 161 -19.67 -16.73 28.08
C ILE A 161 -19.04 -17.40 26.87
N GLN A 162 -19.72 -18.38 26.26
CA GLN A 162 -19.18 -19.06 25.08
C GLN A 162 -19.36 -18.19 23.82
N ASN A 163 -18.32 -17.46 23.41
CA ASN A 163 -18.34 -16.65 22.20
C ASN A 163 -17.01 -16.73 21.43
N GLY A 164 -16.75 -15.82 20.47
CA GLY A 164 -15.41 -15.71 19.86
C GLY A 164 -14.89 -16.88 19.02
N GLY A 165 -15.62 -17.99 18.89
CA GLY A 165 -15.14 -19.24 18.28
C GLY A 165 -14.72 -20.31 19.31
N GLU A 166 -14.98 -20.06 20.59
CA GLU A 166 -14.74 -20.99 21.69
C GLU A 166 -15.56 -22.29 21.57
N ILE A 167 -14.95 -23.40 21.98
CA ILE A 167 -15.58 -24.72 21.98
C ILE A 167 -16.43 -24.94 23.24
N GLY A 168 -15.98 -24.44 24.37
CA GLY A 168 -16.77 -24.31 25.60
C GLY A 168 -16.54 -22.92 26.18
N ILE A 169 -17.32 -22.53 27.19
CA ILE A 169 -17.16 -21.21 27.84
C ILE A 169 -15.66 -20.97 28.12
N ASP A 170 -15.08 -19.89 27.61
CA ASP A 170 -13.67 -19.50 27.75
C ASP A 170 -12.60 -20.59 27.50
N CYS A 171 -12.88 -21.59 26.68
CA CYS A 171 -11.95 -22.70 26.47
C CYS A 171 -11.95 -23.25 25.04
N ASP A 172 -10.72 -23.57 24.63
CA ASP A 172 -10.31 -24.10 23.34
C ASP A 172 -10.82 -23.31 22.12
N GLY A 173 -10.49 -23.78 20.92
CA GLY A 173 -10.65 -23.02 19.69
C GLY A 173 -9.61 -21.89 19.68
N PRO A 174 -10.02 -20.63 19.78
CA PRO A 174 -9.09 -19.51 19.85
C PRO A 174 -8.58 -19.21 21.28
N CYS A 175 -9.09 -19.91 22.29
CA CYS A 175 -8.56 -19.89 23.65
C CYS A 175 -7.40 -20.89 23.82
N VAL A 176 -6.32 -20.48 24.49
CA VAL A 176 -5.13 -21.34 24.73
C VAL A 176 -5.37 -22.42 25.80
N GLN A 177 -6.46 -22.31 26.55
CA GLN A 177 -6.81 -23.24 27.62
C GLN A 177 -7.74 -24.32 27.08
N ARG A 178 -7.39 -25.60 27.29
CA ARG A 178 -8.31 -26.71 26.98
C ARG A 178 -9.49 -26.71 27.95
N CYS A 179 -10.63 -27.20 27.47
CA CYS A 179 -11.84 -27.32 28.28
C CYS A 179 -11.67 -28.41 29.34
N ASN A 180 -12.11 -28.15 30.57
CA ASN A 180 -12.26 -29.15 31.62
C ASN A 180 -13.60 -28.94 32.33
N GLY A 181 -14.46 -29.97 32.35
CA GLY A 181 -15.86 -29.84 32.79
C GLY A 181 -16.71 -28.85 31.97
N ARG A 182 -16.22 -28.41 30.80
CA ARG A 182 -16.89 -27.46 29.88
C ARG A 182 -17.17 -28.14 28.52
N GLY A 183 -17.88 -27.42 27.66
CA GLY A 183 -18.29 -27.89 26.32
C GLY A 183 -17.14 -28.40 25.46
N CYS A 184 -17.38 -29.45 24.67
CA CYS A 184 -16.40 -30.05 23.75
C CYS A 184 -17.08 -30.62 22.50
N THR A 185 -16.33 -30.68 21.39
CA THR A 185 -16.76 -31.37 20.15
C THR A 185 -15.80 -32.48 19.73
N LEU A 186 -14.53 -32.39 20.16
CA LEU A 186 -13.51 -33.43 19.96
C LEU A 186 -12.82 -33.75 21.28
N ALA A 187 -12.34 -34.99 21.40
CA ALA A 187 -11.50 -35.44 22.51
C ALA A 187 -10.28 -34.53 22.77
N ALA A 188 -9.69 -33.99 21.70
CA ALA A 188 -8.55 -33.07 21.77
C ALA A 188 -8.87 -31.76 22.51
N HIS A 189 -10.16 -31.39 22.63
CA HIS A 189 -10.55 -30.14 23.29
C HIS A 189 -10.49 -30.24 24.82
N CYS A 190 -10.37 -31.47 25.33
CA CYS A 190 -10.39 -31.78 26.74
C CYS A 190 -8.99 -32.05 27.28
N TRP A 191 -8.71 -31.66 28.52
CA TRP A 191 -7.47 -32.06 29.19
C TRP A 191 -7.40 -33.57 29.39
N SER A 192 -8.52 -34.19 29.80
CA SER A 192 -8.65 -35.64 29.94
C SER A 192 -8.50 -36.40 28.61
N GLY A 193 -8.51 -35.71 27.47
CA GLY A 193 -8.53 -36.34 26.16
C GLY A 193 -9.87 -37.05 25.85
N VAL A 194 -10.91 -36.85 26.67
CA VAL A 194 -12.21 -37.49 26.51
C VAL A 194 -13.31 -36.45 26.47
N CYS A 195 -13.96 -36.35 25.31
CA CYS A 195 -15.20 -35.59 25.16
C CYS A 195 -16.38 -36.55 25.36
N GLY A 196 -17.15 -36.33 26.43
CA GLY A 196 -18.30 -37.17 26.79
C GLY A 196 -19.43 -37.11 25.77
N THR A 197 -20.34 -38.08 25.83
CA THR A 197 -21.53 -38.15 24.93
C THR A 197 -22.49 -36.98 25.12
N ASN A 198 -22.42 -36.30 26.26
CA ASN A 198 -23.14 -35.06 26.56
C ASN A 198 -22.40 -33.79 26.09
N GLN A 199 -21.36 -33.91 25.25
CA GLN A 199 -20.54 -32.81 24.76
C GLN A 199 -19.87 -32.00 25.88
N THR A 200 -19.52 -32.65 26.98
CA THR A 200 -18.70 -32.04 28.04
C THR A 200 -17.43 -32.84 28.27
N CYS A 201 -16.33 -32.13 28.53
CA CYS A 201 -15.07 -32.79 28.89
C CYS A 201 -15.24 -33.54 30.20
N SER A 202 -14.95 -34.84 30.17
CA SER A 202 -14.91 -35.64 31.40
C SER A 202 -13.86 -35.03 32.33
N GLY A 203 -14.26 -34.72 33.56
CA GLY A 203 -13.33 -34.36 34.62
C GLY A 203 -12.51 -35.59 35.01
N ASP A 204 -11.22 -35.38 35.28
CA ASP A 204 -10.31 -36.42 35.78
C ASP A 204 -10.78 -37.00 37.13
#